data_AF-A0A8H5HHJ3-F1
#
_entry.id   AF-A0A8H5HHJ3-F1
#
_cell.length_a   1.000
_cell.length_b   1.000
_cell.length_c   1.000
_cell.angle_alpha   90.00
_cell.angle_beta   90.00
_cell.angle_gamma   90.00
#
_symmetry.space_group_name_H-M   'P 1'
#
loop_
_entity.id
_entity.type
_entity.pdbx_description
1 polymer ?
#
loop_
_entity_poly.entity_id
_entity_poly.type
_entity_poly.pdbx_seq_one_letter_code
_entity_poly.pdbx_strand_id
1 'polypeptide(L)'
;MFPMEKYLANDWYLIDTSKSADVSPAVQFFSGSGIKPDMGLYAGKRRPKQKVTDASAVDVFGEFKIDDVDDPFYVHKVRSSDTATARDTRGQIALYINAIQATQQRTRVFFFFILRDRCRLFCHSRAGSLYTDPFNYTEHPYLHEFFWRLTHASLSERGHDTSLKLVKGVQSDLDAARKALQLKEQDVLYEVDVGNRTFYISQPFTVHHHYPVGRGTRCYAAYDPKESGPNRKFILKDCWRNSKYLVEHVTYQQLKKAGVSHIPNAVVGANVGVKGSFQETELCGIHLVHYRLVLDIFGLPLSKAPSTYAFTRAIFHAITAHRDACDKAKLLHRDISSGNIIIHEGDGYLIDWERAKSLDDKEIRANEGTGTWQFLSIRLLRNPRLLHLIRDDLESFIYVVIHGAISFAQNNMTPSGRLFFLRLFEHSENEASSARLLLVDGLARLKLSTSHFRMLVHELVSLVRPLYLDEPDISSFVKDLMISAMPAPPDAIQFPPDAVQKIFTQLHD
;
A
#
# COMPACT_ATOMS: atom_id res chain seq x y z
N MET A 1 -14.18 37.46 5.61
CA MET A 1 -14.11 36.78 4.30
C MET A 1 -13.15 37.59 3.44
N PHE A 2 -11.93 37.07 3.22
CA PHE A 2 -10.88 37.75 2.44
C PHE A 2 -11.24 37.71 0.95
N PRO A 3 -11.19 38.82 0.19
CA PRO A 3 -11.38 38.78 -1.26
C PRO A 3 -10.09 38.28 -1.92
N MET A 4 -9.73 37.01 -1.71
CA MET A 4 -8.62 36.36 -2.41
C MET A 4 -8.98 36.05 -3.87
N GLU A 5 -10.28 36.01 -4.18
CA GLU A 5 -10.81 35.78 -5.52
C GLU A 5 -10.26 36.76 -6.56
N LYS A 6 -9.97 38.01 -6.18
CA LYS A 6 -9.42 39.01 -7.12
C LYS A 6 -8.00 38.72 -7.61
N TYR A 7 -7.29 37.79 -6.97
CA TYR A 7 -5.93 37.40 -7.34
C TYR A 7 -5.89 36.08 -8.12
N LEU A 8 -7.03 35.41 -8.31
CA LEU A 8 -7.11 34.18 -9.07
C LEU A 8 -7.13 34.49 -10.58
N ALA A 9 -6.54 33.60 -11.38
CA ALA A 9 -6.81 33.60 -12.82
C ALA A 9 -8.31 33.43 -13.11
N ASN A 10 -8.75 33.82 -14.30
CA ASN A 10 -10.12 33.59 -14.75
C ASN A 10 -10.51 32.11 -14.66
N ASP A 11 -11.78 31.83 -14.36
CA ASP A 11 -12.33 30.47 -14.22
C ASP A 11 -11.74 29.66 -13.04
N TRP A 12 -11.33 30.34 -11.97
CA TRP A 12 -10.93 29.70 -10.70
C TRP A 12 -11.81 30.17 -9.56
N TYR A 13 -12.06 29.26 -8.61
CA TYR A 13 -13.01 29.50 -7.53
C TYR A 13 -12.46 28.98 -6.22
N LEU A 14 -12.49 29.85 -5.22
CA LEU A 14 -12.14 29.51 -3.85
C LEU A 14 -13.44 29.35 -3.05
N ILE A 15 -13.69 28.14 -2.57
CA ILE A 15 -14.96 27.77 -1.94
C ILE A 15 -14.73 27.49 -0.45
N ASP A 16 -15.56 28.10 0.39
CA ASP A 16 -15.73 27.71 1.79
C ASP A 16 -16.45 26.36 1.87
N THR A 17 -15.70 25.34 2.32
CA THR A 17 -16.14 23.95 2.47
C THR A 17 -16.22 23.52 3.94
N SER A 18 -16.00 24.45 4.88
CA SER A 18 -15.95 24.25 6.33
C SER A 18 -17.21 23.65 6.95
N LYS A 19 -18.33 23.56 6.21
CA LYS A 19 -19.60 23.01 6.68
C LYS A 19 -19.95 21.65 6.09
N SER A 20 -19.26 21.16 5.07
CA SER A 20 -19.66 19.94 4.38
C SER A 20 -18.46 19.09 3.97
N ALA A 21 -18.45 17.86 4.49
CA ALA A 21 -17.45 16.87 4.13
C ALA A 21 -17.63 16.41 2.68
N ASP A 22 -16.57 15.84 2.12
CA ASP A 22 -16.60 15.15 0.85
C ASP A 22 -17.56 13.96 0.91
N VAL A 23 -18.50 13.95 -0.03
CA VAL A 23 -19.55 12.94 -0.16
C VAL A 23 -19.30 12.00 -1.34
N SER A 24 -18.17 12.17 -2.04
CA SER A 24 -17.85 11.38 -3.22
C SER A 24 -17.61 9.91 -2.82
N PRO A 25 -18.07 8.95 -3.66
CA PRO A 25 -17.76 7.54 -3.46
C PRO A 25 -16.25 7.26 -3.41
N ALA A 26 -15.45 8.11 -4.07
CA ALA A 26 -14.01 7.96 -4.19
C ALA A 26 -13.27 8.07 -2.84
N VAL A 27 -13.87 8.72 -1.83
CA VAL A 27 -13.27 8.87 -0.49
C VAL A 27 -13.94 8.03 0.58
N GLN A 28 -14.97 7.23 0.26
CA GLN A 28 -15.72 6.42 1.25
C GLN A 28 -14.85 5.41 2.00
N PHE A 29 -13.73 5.00 1.41
CA PHE A 29 -12.72 4.16 2.05
C PHE A 29 -12.10 4.80 3.31
N PHE A 30 -12.08 6.12 3.41
CA PHE A 30 -11.58 6.86 4.59
C PHE A 30 -12.62 6.94 5.73
N SER A 31 -13.52 5.96 5.81
CA SER A 31 -14.70 5.86 6.68
C SER A 31 -14.59 6.53 8.06
N GLY A 32 -15.51 7.48 8.33
CA GLY A 32 -15.78 8.09 9.64
C GLY A 32 -15.20 9.50 9.85
N SER A 33 -14.00 9.76 9.34
CA SER A 33 -13.32 11.06 9.47
C SER A 33 -13.65 11.93 8.27
N GLY A 34 -14.67 12.79 8.36
CA GLY A 34 -15.10 13.62 7.23
C GLY A 34 -13.95 14.40 6.58
N ILE A 35 -13.69 14.15 5.29
CA ILE A 35 -12.74 14.95 4.50
C ILE A 35 -13.34 16.33 4.30
N LYS A 36 -12.90 17.30 5.10
CA LYS A 36 -13.59 18.58 5.27
C LYS A 36 -12.61 19.72 5.57
N PRO A 37 -11.66 20.00 4.67
CA PRO A 37 -10.90 21.23 4.77
C PRO A 37 -11.85 22.43 4.80
N ASP A 38 -11.44 23.49 5.48
CA ASP A 38 -12.24 24.71 5.58
C ASP A 38 -12.40 25.41 4.23
N MET A 39 -11.40 25.31 3.36
CA MET A 39 -11.43 25.90 2.03
C MET A 39 -10.87 24.96 0.96
N GLY A 40 -11.44 25.05 -0.25
CA GLY A 40 -10.93 24.38 -1.44
C GLY A 40 -10.86 25.33 -2.63
N LEU A 41 -9.73 25.28 -3.36
CA LEU A 41 -9.53 25.96 -4.63
C LEU A 41 -9.81 24.99 -5.78
N TYR A 42 -10.67 25.40 -6.71
CA TYR A 42 -11.12 24.57 -7.83
C TYR A 42 -10.99 25.30 -9.17
N ALA A 43 -10.59 24.57 -10.20
CA ALA A 43 -10.57 25.05 -11.58
C ALA A 43 -11.94 24.82 -12.25
N GLY A 44 -12.58 25.90 -12.67
CA GLY A 44 -13.69 25.95 -13.63
C GLY A 44 -14.70 24.82 -13.55
N LYS A 45 -14.76 24.03 -14.62
CA LYS A 45 -15.70 22.91 -14.80
C LYS A 45 -15.59 21.78 -13.76
N ARG A 46 -14.49 21.71 -13.00
CA ARG A 46 -14.29 20.71 -11.93
C ARG A 46 -14.83 21.18 -10.59
N ARG A 47 -15.30 22.42 -10.50
CA ARG A 47 -15.86 22.98 -9.27
C ARG A 47 -17.12 22.23 -8.83
N PRO A 48 -17.25 21.85 -7.55
CA PRO A 48 -18.49 21.30 -7.03
C PRO A 48 -19.62 22.34 -7.12
N LYS A 49 -20.84 21.87 -7.45
CA LYS A 49 -22.03 22.75 -7.53
C LYS A 49 -22.52 23.22 -6.15
N GLN A 50 -22.18 22.45 -5.12
CA GLN A 50 -22.52 22.73 -3.73
C GLN A 50 -21.24 23.15 -2.98
N LYS A 51 -21.39 23.77 -1.81
CA LYS A 51 -20.27 24.16 -0.92
C LYS A 51 -19.73 22.94 -0.16
N VAL A 52 -19.31 21.93 -0.91
CA VAL A 52 -18.79 20.65 -0.41
C VAL A 52 -17.36 20.46 -0.88
N THR A 53 -16.56 19.74 -0.09
CA THR A 53 -15.24 19.31 -0.57
C THR A 53 -15.39 18.24 -1.65
N ASP A 54 -14.56 18.29 -2.68
CA ASP A 54 -14.38 17.20 -3.64
C ASP A 54 -12.87 16.93 -3.81
N ALA A 55 -12.37 15.93 -3.10
CA ALA A 55 -10.96 15.55 -3.11
C ALA A 55 -10.49 15.09 -4.49
N SER A 56 -11.39 14.64 -5.37
CA SER A 56 -11.05 14.25 -6.75
C SER A 56 -10.84 15.45 -7.68
N ALA A 57 -11.26 16.64 -7.26
CA ALA A 57 -11.25 17.86 -8.06
C ALA A 57 -10.46 19.03 -7.46
N VAL A 58 -10.30 19.08 -6.14
CA VAL A 58 -9.63 20.18 -5.44
C VAL A 58 -8.15 20.27 -5.84
N ASP A 59 -7.68 21.47 -6.17
CA ASP A 59 -6.29 21.72 -6.54
C ASP A 59 -5.43 22.10 -5.32
N VAL A 60 -6.01 22.90 -4.42
CA VAL A 60 -5.39 23.36 -3.16
C VAL A 60 -6.45 23.39 -2.08
N PHE A 61 -6.14 22.90 -0.89
CA PHE A 61 -7.00 23.05 0.28
C PHE A 61 -6.41 24.04 1.29
N GLY A 62 -7.27 24.57 2.16
CA GLY A 62 -6.91 25.45 3.26
C GLY A 62 -7.54 24.99 4.56
N GLU A 63 -6.77 25.07 5.65
CA GLU A 63 -7.23 24.76 7.01
C GLU A 63 -6.99 25.96 7.92
N PHE A 64 -7.97 26.28 8.78
CA PHE A 64 -7.98 27.44 9.65
C PHE A 64 -8.11 27.00 11.10
N LYS A 65 -7.22 27.52 11.96
CA LYS A 65 -7.28 27.35 13.41
C LYS A 65 -7.20 28.70 14.11
N ILE A 66 -7.71 28.75 15.33
CA ILE A 66 -7.71 29.97 16.15
C ILE A 66 -6.79 29.79 17.36
N ASP A 67 -6.80 28.62 18.01
CA ASP A 67 -6.06 28.44 19.24
C ASP A 67 -4.63 27.97 18.97
N ASP A 68 -3.66 28.57 19.66
CA ASP A 68 -2.24 28.23 19.45
C ASP A 68 -1.92 26.75 19.78
N VAL A 69 -2.76 26.10 20.61
CA VAL A 69 -2.66 24.66 20.90
C VAL A 69 -2.99 23.77 19.70
N ASP A 70 -3.71 24.32 18.71
CA ASP A 70 -4.01 23.66 17.45
C ASP A 70 -2.83 23.74 16.47
N ASP A 71 -1.83 24.61 16.70
CA ASP A 71 -0.69 24.75 15.80
C ASP A 71 0.03 23.40 15.69
N PRO A 72 -0.02 22.73 14.53
CA PRO A 72 0.57 21.40 14.38
C PRO A 72 2.08 21.46 14.12
N PHE A 73 2.65 22.66 13.96
CA PHE A 73 4.02 22.88 13.46
C PHE A 73 4.85 23.83 14.35
N TYR A 74 4.36 24.19 15.55
CA TYR A 74 5.09 25.07 16.45
C TYR A 74 6.29 24.34 17.07
N VAL A 75 7.52 24.68 16.68
CA VAL A 75 8.74 24.06 17.21
C VAL A 75 9.36 24.96 18.28
N HIS A 76 9.19 24.64 19.57
CA HIS A 76 10.06 25.21 20.60
C HIS A 76 11.34 24.36 20.70
N LYS A 77 12.46 24.93 20.25
CA LYS A 77 13.85 24.50 20.54
C LYS A 77 14.13 22.97 20.46
N VAL A 78 13.56 22.24 19.48
CA VAL A 78 13.98 20.90 18.96
C VAL A 78 12.80 19.91 18.71
N ARG A 79 11.54 20.18 19.10
CA ARG A 79 10.37 19.37 18.64
C ARG A 79 9.13 20.21 18.37
N SER A 80 8.35 19.81 17.36
CA SER A 80 6.99 20.32 17.13
C SER A 80 6.11 20.15 18.37
N SER A 81 5.15 21.03 18.58
CA SER A 81 4.08 20.90 19.57
C SER A 81 3.46 19.51 19.42
N ASP A 82 3.65 18.69 20.45
CA ASP A 82 3.22 17.30 20.45
C ASP A 82 2.03 17.10 21.40
N THR A 83 1.22 18.15 21.54
CA THR A 83 -0.07 18.11 22.22
C THR A 83 -1.02 17.18 21.45
N ALA A 84 -2.02 16.62 22.14
CA ALA A 84 -3.04 15.80 21.49
C ALA A 84 -3.73 16.56 20.34
N THR A 85 -4.08 17.83 20.57
CA THR A 85 -4.73 18.70 19.59
C THR A 85 -3.87 18.97 18.34
N ALA A 86 -2.57 19.20 18.53
CA ALA A 86 -1.63 19.36 17.41
C ALA A 86 -1.48 18.05 16.62
N ARG A 87 -1.47 16.89 17.30
CA ARG A 87 -1.47 15.56 16.65
C ARG A 87 -2.74 15.33 15.83
N ASP A 88 -3.90 15.66 16.38
CA ASP A 88 -5.19 15.54 15.70
C ASP A 88 -5.24 16.42 14.45
N THR A 89 -4.76 17.66 14.55
CA THR A 89 -4.66 18.57 13.40
C THR A 89 -3.70 18.02 12.33
N ARG A 90 -2.54 17.45 12.71
CA ARG A 90 -1.66 16.76 11.76
C ARG A 90 -2.35 15.56 11.10
N GLY A 91 -3.10 14.76 11.87
CA GLY A 91 -3.86 13.62 11.37
C GLY A 91 -4.93 14.04 10.36
N GLN A 92 -5.66 15.11 10.65
CA GLN A 92 -6.65 15.72 9.76
C GLN A 92 -6.02 16.18 8.44
N ILE A 93 -4.93 16.96 8.50
CA ILE A 93 -4.19 17.42 7.30
C ILE A 93 -3.66 16.24 6.49
N ALA A 94 -3.05 15.25 7.16
CA ALA A 94 -2.52 14.05 6.51
C ALA A 94 -3.63 13.27 5.78
N LEU A 95 -4.81 13.20 6.37
CA LEU A 95 -5.98 12.56 5.77
C LEU A 95 -6.43 13.29 4.49
N TYR A 96 -6.46 14.63 4.49
CA TYR A 96 -6.86 15.42 3.32
C TYR A 96 -5.87 15.25 2.16
N ILE A 97 -4.57 15.30 2.46
CA ILE A 97 -3.50 15.04 1.49
C ILE A 97 -3.67 13.64 0.91
N ASN A 98 -3.92 12.64 1.76
CA ASN A 98 -4.04 11.26 1.32
C ASN A 98 -5.28 11.05 0.45
N ALA A 99 -6.41 11.68 0.76
CA ALA A 99 -7.63 11.63 -0.07
C ALA A 99 -7.40 12.25 -1.46
N ILE A 100 -6.72 13.40 -1.54
CA ILE A 100 -6.36 14.04 -2.80
C ILE A 100 -5.42 13.13 -3.60
N GLN A 101 -4.38 12.59 -2.97
CA GLN A 101 -3.45 11.68 -3.64
C GLN A 101 -4.13 10.36 -4.04
N ALA A 102 -5.08 9.82 -3.27
CA ALA A 102 -5.75 8.57 -3.63
C ALA A 102 -6.64 8.72 -4.87
N THR A 103 -7.24 9.90 -5.03
CA THR A 103 -8.23 10.17 -6.09
C THR A 103 -7.64 10.89 -7.30
N GLN A 104 -6.50 11.57 -7.16
CA GLN A 104 -5.83 12.31 -8.23
C GLN A 104 -4.39 11.84 -8.47
N GLN A 105 -3.92 11.90 -9.72
CA GLN A 105 -2.54 11.65 -10.08
C GLN A 105 -1.65 12.83 -9.73
N ARG A 106 -1.10 12.83 -8.51
CA ARG A 106 -0.33 13.95 -7.95
C ARG A 106 1.14 13.59 -7.73
N THR A 107 2.03 14.45 -8.22
CA THR A 107 3.45 14.48 -7.82
C THR A 107 3.65 15.33 -6.57
N ARG A 108 2.84 16.39 -6.40
CA ARG A 108 2.85 17.29 -5.25
C ARG A 108 1.43 17.71 -4.88
N VAL A 109 1.19 18.01 -3.60
CA VAL A 109 -0.05 18.63 -3.12
C VAL A 109 0.32 19.94 -2.43
N PHE A 110 -0.27 21.04 -2.88
CA PHE A 110 -0.08 22.34 -2.27
C PHE A 110 -1.28 22.66 -1.36
N PHE A 111 -1.01 23.26 -0.21
CA PHE A 111 -2.03 23.70 0.73
C PHE A 111 -1.52 24.84 1.59
N PHE A 112 -2.42 25.49 2.30
CA PHE A 112 -2.07 26.55 3.25
C PHE A 112 -2.75 26.30 4.60
N PHE A 113 -2.10 26.74 5.66
CA PHE A 113 -2.60 26.67 7.02
C PHE A 113 -2.62 28.08 7.60
N ILE A 114 -3.74 28.49 8.18
CA ILE A 114 -3.87 29.80 8.82
C ILE A 114 -4.17 29.60 10.30
N LEU A 115 -3.34 30.20 11.15
CA LEU A 115 -3.54 30.31 12.58
C LEU A 115 -3.65 31.79 12.94
N ARG A 116 -4.88 32.25 13.20
CA ARG A 116 -5.21 33.68 13.40
C ARG A 116 -4.74 34.57 12.24
N ASP A 117 -3.68 35.35 12.46
CA ASP A 117 -3.04 36.28 11.53
C ASP A 117 -1.79 35.67 10.85
N ARG A 118 -1.37 34.47 11.26
CA ARG A 118 -0.21 33.77 10.72
C ARG A 118 -0.62 32.74 9.67
N CYS A 119 0.12 32.69 8.57
CA CYS A 119 -0.05 31.69 7.51
C CYS A 119 1.25 30.90 7.30
N ARG A 120 1.09 29.63 6.90
CA ARG A 120 2.16 28.79 6.35
C ARG A 120 1.70 28.21 5.02
N LEU A 121 2.58 28.24 4.03
CA LEU A 121 2.37 27.59 2.75
C LEU A 121 3.10 26.24 2.72
N PHE A 122 2.46 25.23 2.16
CA PHE A 122 2.96 23.86 2.11
C PHE A 122 3.10 23.33 0.69
N CYS A 123 4.15 22.56 0.48
CA CYS A 123 4.37 21.72 -0.69
C CYS A 123 4.64 20.29 -0.21
N HIS A 124 3.62 19.43 -0.27
CA HIS A 124 3.73 18.03 0.09
C HIS A 124 4.10 17.16 -1.12
N SER A 125 4.99 16.22 -0.92
CA SER A 125 5.36 15.17 -1.88
C SER A 125 5.33 13.81 -1.17
N ARG A 126 5.50 12.72 -1.91
CA ARG A 126 5.58 11.38 -1.31
C ARG A 126 6.76 11.18 -0.35
N ALA A 127 7.79 12.03 -0.37
CA ALA A 127 8.87 12.00 0.63
C ALA A 127 8.52 12.79 1.92
N GLY A 128 7.51 13.66 1.87
CA GLY A 128 7.05 14.48 3.00
C GLY A 128 6.70 15.92 2.61
N SER A 129 6.51 16.78 3.62
CA SER A 129 6.07 18.17 3.45
C SER A 129 7.20 19.17 3.63
N LEU A 130 7.37 20.07 2.66
CA LEU A 130 8.10 21.33 2.83
C LEU A 130 7.11 22.43 3.18
N TYR A 131 7.52 23.38 4.03
CA TYR A 131 6.68 24.48 4.44
C TYR A 131 7.49 25.74 4.76
N THR A 132 6.83 26.90 4.69
CA THR A 132 7.44 28.19 5.04
C THR A 132 7.47 28.41 6.56
N ASP A 133 8.37 29.28 7.02
CA ASP A 133 8.18 29.94 8.31
C ASP A 133 6.80 30.64 8.36
N PRO A 134 6.20 30.77 9.56
CA PRO A 134 4.91 31.43 9.68
C PRO A 134 5.10 32.91 9.38
N PHE A 135 4.23 33.49 8.54
CA PHE A 135 4.25 34.90 8.21
C PHE A 135 2.87 35.53 8.45
N ASN A 136 2.85 36.82 8.78
CA ASN A 136 1.58 37.54 8.86
C ASN A 136 1.03 37.77 7.45
N TYR A 137 -0.06 37.09 7.10
CA TYR A 137 -0.64 37.16 5.75
C TYR A 137 -1.47 38.43 5.51
N THR A 138 -1.68 39.25 6.55
CA THR A 138 -2.28 40.58 6.43
C THR A 138 -1.25 41.67 6.15
N GLU A 139 0.01 41.41 6.47
CA GLU A 139 1.14 42.35 6.28
C GLU A 139 1.99 42.01 5.05
N HIS A 140 1.96 40.75 4.59
CA HIS A 140 2.77 40.29 3.47
C HIS A 140 1.91 39.78 2.29
N PRO A 141 2.33 40.02 1.03
CA PRO A 141 1.58 39.62 -0.16
C PRO A 141 1.71 38.12 -0.50
N TYR A 142 2.51 37.35 0.25
CA TYR A 142 2.92 35.99 -0.12
C TYR A 142 1.75 35.03 -0.36
N LEU A 143 0.69 35.12 0.43
CA LEU A 143 -0.50 34.28 0.23
C LEU A 143 -1.21 34.64 -1.08
N HIS A 144 -1.32 35.93 -1.41
CA HIS A 144 -1.90 36.41 -2.67
C HIS A 144 -1.06 36.01 -3.88
N GLU A 145 0.27 36.20 -3.78
CA GLU A 145 1.21 35.76 -4.82
C GLU A 145 1.15 34.26 -5.04
N PHE A 146 1.02 33.47 -3.97
CA PHE A 146 0.88 32.01 -4.07
C PHE A 146 -0.34 31.63 -4.91
N PHE A 147 -1.52 32.20 -4.63
CA PHE A 147 -2.73 31.94 -5.42
C PHE A 147 -2.61 32.43 -6.87
N TRP A 148 -2.04 33.62 -7.08
CA TRP A 148 -1.84 34.15 -8.41
C TRP A 148 -0.92 33.23 -9.23
N ARG A 149 0.27 32.91 -8.71
CA ARG A 149 1.23 32.02 -9.40
C ARG A 149 0.63 30.64 -9.65
N LEU A 150 -0.03 30.05 -8.66
CA LEU A 150 -0.60 28.72 -8.77
C LEU A 150 -1.69 28.66 -9.86
N THR A 151 -2.61 29.62 -9.89
CA THR A 151 -3.72 29.62 -10.88
C THR A 151 -3.25 29.92 -12.31
N HIS A 152 -2.07 30.53 -12.50
CA HIS A 152 -1.44 30.73 -13.80
C HIS A 152 -0.44 29.63 -14.18
N ALA A 153 -0.13 28.71 -13.26
CA ALA A 153 0.83 27.65 -13.47
C ALA A 153 0.24 26.48 -14.27
N SER A 154 1.11 25.79 -15.01
CA SER A 154 0.77 24.55 -15.72
C SER A 154 0.32 23.44 -14.76
N LEU A 155 -0.33 22.41 -15.29
CA LEU A 155 -0.74 21.23 -14.49
C LEU A 155 0.46 20.57 -13.79
N SER A 156 1.60 20.45 -14.48
CA SER A 156 2.81 19.87 -13.90
C SER A 156 3.39 20.70 -12.77
N GLU A 157 3.43 22.04 -12.92
CA GLU A 157 3.91 22.95 -11.87
C GLU A 157 2.96 22.95 -10.66
N ARG A 158 1.65 22.78 -10.90
CA ARG A 158 0.65 22.56 -9.84
C ARG A 158 0.73 21.19 -9.20
N GLY A 159 1.60 20.30 -9.65
CA GLY A 159 1.84 18.99 -9.03
C GLY A 159 0.96 17.86 -9.55
N HIS A 160 0.37 17.98 -10.74
CA HIS A 160 -0.29 16.86 -11.43
C HIS A 160 0.70 16.06 -12.27
N ASP A 161 0.59 14.74 -12.27
CA ASP A 161 1.29 13.91 -13.23
C ASP A 161 0.61 14.01 -14.60
N THR A 162 1.33 14.57 -15.57
CA THR A 162 0.86 14.81 -16.94
C THR A 162 1.25 13.69 -17.91
N SER A 163 1.93 12.64 -17.42
CA SER A 163 2.35 11.52 -18.25
C SER A 163 1.22 10.52 -18.57
N LEU A 164 0.12 10.53 -17.81
CA LEU A 164 -1.12 9.82 -18.17
C LEU A 164 -1.98 10.72 -19.05
N LYS A 165 -2.17 10.33 -20.31
CA LYS A 165 -2.96 11.09 -21.28
C LYS A 165 -4.36 10.50 -21.35
N LEU A 166 -5.38 11.29 -21.06
CA LEU A 166 -6.77 10.85 -21.26
C LEU A 166 -7.02 10.65 -22.76
N VAL A 167 -7.43 9.44 -23.13
CA VAL A 167 -7.78 9.12 -24.52
C VAL A 167 -9.11 9.78 -24.88
N LYS A 168 -9.16 10.44 -26.05
CA LYS A 168 -10.38 11.03 -26.63
C LYS A 168 -10.58 10.49 -28.05
N GLY A 169 -11.84 10.20 -28.41
CA GLY A 169 -12.21 9.74 -29.75
C GLY A 169 -12.28 8.21 -29.89
N VAL A 170 -12.53 7.77 -31.14
CA VAL A 170 -12.70 6.36 -31.52
C VAL A 170 -11.66 6.02 -32.60
N GLN A 171 -10.88 4.96 -32.36
CA GLN A 171 -9.90 4.38 -33.29
C GLN A 171 -9.93 2.85 -33.06
N SER A 172 -9.53 2.06 -34.07
CA SER A 172 -9.59 0.58 -34.00
C SER A 172 -8.86 -0.01 -32.79
N ASP A 173 -7.70 0.56 -32.43
CA ASP A 173 -6.88 0.08 -31.31
C ASP A 173 -7.53 0.42 -29.96
N LEU A 174 -8.33 1.49 -29.91
CA LEU A 174 -9.08 1.88 -28.71
C LEU A 174 -10.24 0.92 -28.45
N ASP A 175 -10.92 0.46 -29.50
CA ASP A 175 -11.98 -0.54 -29.37
C ASP A 175 -11.42 -1.88 -28.91
N ALA A 176 -10.26 -2.28 -29.46
CA ALA A 176 -9.55 -3.47 -29.02
C ALA A 176 -9.10 -3.37 -27.55
N ALA A 177 -8.53 -2.22 -27.15
CA ALA A 177 -8.14 -1.96 -25.76
C ALA A 177 -9.36 -2.00 -24.83
N ARG A 178 -10.45 -1.30 -25.16
CA ARG A 178 -11.68 -1.30 -24.36
C ARG A 178 -12.25 -2.71 -24.22
N LYS A 179 -12.30 -3.48 -25.32
CA LYS A 179 -12.76 -4.86 -25.29
C LYS A 179 -11.88 -5.74 -24.42
N ALA A 180 -10.56 -5.68 -24.59
CA ALA A 180 -9.61 -6.48 -23.81
C ALA A 180 -9.68 -6.14 -22.31
N LEU A 181 -9.80 -4.85 -21.98
CA LEU A 181 -9.90 -4.36 -20.60
C LEU A 181 -11.30 -4.49 -20.00
N GLN A 182 -12.31 -4.84 -20.80
CA GLN A 182 -13.73 -4.95 -20.43
C GLN A 182 -14.30 -3.60 -19.95
N LEU A 183 -13.93 -2.53 -20.64
CA LEU A 183 -14.37 -1.17 -20.38
C LEU A 183 -15.57 -0.80 -21.26
N LYS A 184 -16.55 -0.11 -20.69
CA LYS A 184 -17.65 0.51 -21.43
C LYS A 184 -17.16 1.75 -22.18
N GLU A 185 -17.98 2.28 -23.08
CA GLU A 185 -17.63 3.46 -23.88
C GLU A 185 -17.35 4.70 -23.01
N GLN A 186 -18.16 4.91 -21.98
CA GLN A 186 -18.01 6.01 -21.03
C GLN A 186 -16.88 5.83 -20.02
N ASP A 187 -16.35 4.61 -19.88
CA ASP A 187 -15.30 4.34 -18.91
C ASP A 187 -14.01 5.03 -19.34
N VAL A 188 -13.27 5.52 -18.35
CA VAL A 188 -12.04 6.26 -18.60
C VAL A 188 -10.94 5.31 -19.09
N LEU A 189 -10.26 5.73 -20.16
CA LEU A 189 -9.10 5.07 -20.73
C LEU A 189 -7.95 6.06 -20.82
N TYR A 190 -6.77 5.68 -20.34
CA TYR A 190 -5.56 6.47 -20.46
C TYR A 190 -4.59 5.83 -21.43
N GLU A 191 -3.85 6.65 -22.16
CA GLU A 191 -2.63 6.29 -22.86
C GLU A 191 -1.44 6.63 -21.96
N VAL A 192 -0.48 5.71 -21.87
CA VAL A 192 0.73 5.90 -21.06
C VAL A 192 1.93 5.28 -21.73
N ASP A 193 3.05 6.00 -21.68
CA ASP A 193 4.35 5.50 -22.12
C ASP A 193 5.11 4.94 -20.91
N VAL A 194 5.65 3.73 -21.06
CA VAL A 194 6.55 3.08 -20.11
C VAL A 194 7.82 2.69 -20.86
N GLY A 195 8.90 3.45 -20.64
CA GLY A 195 10.14 3.28 -21.38
C GLY A 195 9.93 3.56 -22.88
N ASN A 196 10.11 2.54 -23.71
CA ASN A 196 9.97 2.61 -25.16
C ASN A 196 8.66 1.99 -25.69
N ARG A 197 7.66 1.79 -24.81
CA ARG A 197 6.42 1.08 -25.13
C ARG A 197 5.21 1.85 -24.61
N THR A 198 4.18 1.92 -25.44
CA THR A 198 2.92 2.62 -25.15
C THR A 198 1.84 1.60 -24.79
N PHE A 199 1.04 1.93 -23.78
CA PHE A 199 -0.05 1.09 -23.28
C PHE A 199 -1.34 1.90 -23.15
N TYR A 200 -2.46 1.21 -23.28
CA TYR A 200 -3.77 1.73 -22.89
C TYR A 200 -4.17 1.11 -21.56
N ILE A 201 -4.57 1.94 -20.60
CA ILE A 201 -4.85 1.50 -19.23
C ILE A 201 -6.20 1.97 -18.74
N SER A 202 -6.82 1.16 -17.87
CA SER A 202 -8.06 1.49 -17.16
C SER A 202 -7.88 2.61 -16.14
N GLN A 203 -8.92 2.91 -15.36
CA GLN A 203 -8.73 3.52 -14.03
C GLN A 203 -7.98 2.57 -13.08
N PRO A 204 -7.28 3.09 -12.06
CA PRO A 204 -6.59 2.23 -11.10
C PRO A 204 -7.60 1.41 -10.31
N PHE A 205 -7.34 0.11 -10.13
CA PHE A 205 -8.17 -0.76 -9.29
C PHE A 205 -7.60 -0.92 -7.87
N THR A 206 -6.40 -0.39 -7.61
CA THR A 206 -5.85 -0.23 -6.25
C THR A 206 -5.71 1.26 -5.93
N VAL A 207 -6.66 1.79 -5.16
CA VAL A 207 -6.70 3.21 -4.76
C VAL A 207 -6.59 3.41 -3.25
N HIS A 208 -6.38 2.33 -2.50
CA HIS A 208 -6.42 2.31 -1.03
C HIS A 208 -5.03 2.42 -0.40
N HIS A 209 -4.24 3.45 -0.76
CA HIS A 209 -3.02 3.71 -0.02
C HIS A 209 -3.34 4.46 1.29
N HIS A 210 -2.92 3.90 2.43
CA HIS A 210 -3.29 4.41 3.75
C HIS A 210 -2.42 5.59 4.22
N TYR A 211 -1.35 5.92 3.49
CA TYR A 211 -0.38 6.91 3.92
C TYR A 211 -0.09 7.94 2.82
N PRO A 212 0.00 9.25 3.17
CA PRO A 212 0.33 10.32 2.23
C PRO A 212 1.81 10.32 1.80
N VAL A 213 2.67 9.59 2.52
CA VAL A 213 4.10 9.42 2.20
C VAL A 213 4.43 7.98 1.77
N GLY A 214 5.58 7.78 1.13
CA GLY A 214 6.04 6.48 0.64
C GLY A 214 5.53 6.13 -0.75
N ARG A 215 5.36 4.83 -1.03
CA ARG A 215 5.21 4.30 -2.40
C ARG A 215 4.01 4.81 -3.19
N GLY A 216 2.85 4.97 -2.55
CA GLY A 216 1.63 5.45 -3.22
C GLY A 216 1.21 4.56 -4.40
N THR A 217 1.43 3.24 -4.29
CA THR A 217 1.29 2.29 -5.39
C THR A 217 -0.12 2.27 -5.95
N ARG A 218 -0.24 2.33 -7.28
CA ARG A 218 -1.47 2.13 -8.05
C ARG A 218 -1.27 1.09 -9.13
N CYS A 219 -2.24 0.21 -9.28
CA CYS A 219 -2.25 -0.84 -10.29
C CYS A 219 -3.41 -0.63 -11.26
N TYR A 220 -3.13 -0.88 -12.54
CA TYR A 220 -4.03 -0.68 -13.66
C TYR A 220 -4.08 -1.94 -14.50
N ALA A 221 -5.26 -2.25 -15.04
CA ALA A 221 -5.34 -3.21 -16.13
C ALA A 221 -4.80 -2.52 -17.38
N ALA A 222 -3.85 -3.16 -18.05
CA ALA A 222 -3.14 -2.60 -19.19
C ALA A 222 -3.33 -3.47 -20.43
N TYR A 223 -3.45 -2.80 -21.57
CA TYR A 223 -3.49 -3.39 -22.89
C TYR A 223 -2.31 -2.88 -23.70
N ASP A 224 -1.73 -3.81 -24.46
CA ASP A 224 -0.53 -3.61 -25.23
C ASP A 224 -0.82 -3.81 -26.72
N PRO A 225 -0.72 -2.75 -27.55
CA PRO A 225 -0.96 -2.86 -28.99
C PRO A 225 0.03 -3.79 -29.72
N LYS A 226 1.20 -4.10 -29.14
CA LYS A 226 2.21 -4.97 -29.78
C LYS A 226 2.04 -6.45 -29.45
N GLU A 227 1.46 -6.78 -28.30
CA GLU A 227 1.22 -8.16 -27.83
C GLU A 227 -0.26 -8.38 -27.54
N SER A 228 -1.09 -8.05 -28.54
CA SER A 228 -2.54 -8.03 -28.41
C SER A 228 -3.19 -9.39 -28.64
N GLY A 229 -4.28 -9.65 -27.92
CA GLY A 229 -5.17 -10.78 -28.14
C GLY A 229 -6.53 -10.54 -27.49
N PRO A 230 -7.59 -11.26 -27.90
CA PRO A 230 -8.88 -11.17 -27.23
C PRO A 230 -8.71 -11.58 -25.77
N ASN A 231 -8.89 -10.63 -24.85
CA ASN A 231 -8.72 -10.78 -23.39
C ASN A 231 -7.28 -10.83 -22.87
N ARG A 232 -6.27 -10.50 -23.68
CA ARG A 232 -4.90 -10.36 -23.17
C ARG A 232 -4.79 -9.09 -22.32
N LYS A 233 -4.61 -9.27 -21.01
CA LYS A 233 -4.39 -8.19 -20.04
C LYS A 233 -2.98 -8.27 -19.46
N PHE A 234 -2.40 -7.12 -19.24
CA PHE A 234 -1.18 -6.88 -18.48
C PHE A 234 -1.54 -6.13 -17.20
N ILE A 235 -0.62 -6.08 -16.24
CA ILE A 235 -0.75 -5.20 -15.08
C ILE A 235 0.32 -4.12 -15.16
N LEU A 236 -0.12 -2.85 -15.13
CA LEU A 236 0.79 -1.72 -14.94
C LEU A 236 0.75 -1.33 -13.47
N LYS A 237 1.91 -1.34 -12.82
CA LYS A 237 2.15 -0.84 -11.46
C LYS A 237 2.86 0.52 -11.56
N ASP A 238 2.27 1.52 -10.96
CA ASP A 238 2.75 2.90 -10.86
C ASP A 238 3.07 3.19 -9.39
N CYS A 239 4.30 3.59 -9.08
CA CYS A 239 4.73 3.82 -7.70
C CYS A 239 5.92 4.77 -7.57
N TRP A 240 6.12 5.29 -6.36
CA TRP A 240 7.31 6.01 -5.95
C TRP A 240 8.29 5.04 -5.31
N ARG A 241 9.31 4.61 -6.06
CA ARG A 241 10.33 3.67 -5.55
C ARG A 241 11.41 4.43 -4.78
N ASN A 242 11.96 3.79 -3.75
CA ASN A 242 13.16 4.30 -3.09
C ASN A 242 14.35 4.18 -4.05
N SER A 243 15.11 5.27 -4.25
CA SER A 243 16.21 5.28 -5.21
C SER A 243 17.35 4.32 -4.84
N LYS A 244 17.47 3.95 -3.57
CA LYS A 244 18.49 3.03 -3.03
C LYS A 244 18.13 1.55 -3.23
N TYR A 245 16.91 1.22 -3.67
CA TYR A 245 16.51 -0.16 -3.92
C TYR A 245 16.86 -0.59 -5.34
N LEU A 246 16.99 -1.90 -5.53
CA LEU A 246 17.11 -2.49 -6.85
C LEU A 246 15.89 -2.10 -7.68
N VAL A 247 16.11 -1.86 -8.98
CA VAL A 247 15.03 -1.54 -9.88
C VAL A 247 14.25 -2.82 -10.19
N GLU A 248 12.98 -2.84 -9.81
CA GLU A 248 12.17 -4.07 -9.76
C GLU A 248 12.13 -4.86 -11.07
N HIS A 249 12.05 -4.20 -12.24
CA HIS A 249 12.07 -4.92 -13.52
C HIS A 249 13.40 -5.64 -13.79
N VAL A 250 14.52 -5.09 -13.30
CA VAL A 250 15.84 -5.75 -13.40
C VAL A 250 15.88 -6.96 -12.48
N THR A 251 15.28 -6.87 -11.29
CA THR A 251 15.12 -8.03 -10.40
C THR A 251 14.36 -9.16 -11.09
N TYR A 252 13.22 -8.88 -11.73
CA TYR A 252 12.48 -9.86 -12.51
C TYR A 252 13.30 -10.46 -13.66
N GLN A 253 14.09 -9.66 -14.37
CA GLN A 253 14.99 -10.14 -15.43
C GLN A 253 16.07 -11.09 -14.88
N GLN A 254 16.66 -10.78 -13.71
CA GLN A 254 17.62 -11.63 -13.03
C GLN A 254 16.99 -12.97 -12.63
N LEU A 255 15.82 -12.94 -11.99
CA LEU A 255 15.10 -14.14 -11.58
C LEU A 255 14.75 -15.04 -12.79
N LYS A 256 14.24 -14.43 -13.87
CA LYS A 256 13.94 -15.15 -15.11
C LYS A 256 15.20 -15.79 -15.72
N LYS A 257 16.31 -15.04 -15.78
CA LYS A 257 17.60 -15.55 -16.30
C LYS A 257 18.12 -16.73 -15.46
N ALA A 258 17.87 -16.72 -14.16
CA ALA A 258 18.23 -17.80 -13.24
C ALA A 258 17.28 -19.02 -13.30
N GLY A 259 16.19 -18.96 -14.10
CA GLY A 259 15.22 -20.05 -14.21
C GLY A 259 14.34 -20.21 -12.98
N VAL A 260 13.97 -19.10 -12.34
CA VAL A 260 12.99 -19.07 -11.24
C VAL A 260 11.59 -19.27 -11.81
N SER A 261 10.88 -20.27 -11.28
CA SER A 261 9.50 -20.58 -11.64
C SER A 261 8.49 -19.71 -10.87
N HIS A 262 7.21 -19.72 -11.30
CA HIS A 262 6.10 -19.08 -10.57
C HIS A 262 6.29 -17.59 -10.24
N ILE A 263 6.89 -16.85 -11.18
CA ILE A 263 6.95 -15.39 -11.18
C ILE A 263 6.45 -14.85 -12.53
N PRO A 264 5.83 -13.67 -12.58
CA PRO A 264 5.53 -13.01 -13.84
C PRO A 264 6.81 -12.58 -14.59
N ASN A 265 6.68 -12.34 -15.88
CA ASN A 265 7.70 -11.66 -16.66
C ASN A 265 7.51 -10.14 -16.56
N ALA A 266 8.60 -9.41 -16.32
CA ALA A 266 8.63 -7.97 -16.53
C ALA A 266 8.72 -7.66 -18.03
N VAL A 267 7.66 -7.09 -18.57
CA VAL A 267 7.57 -6.67 -19.98
C VAL A 267 8.44 -5.44 -20.20
N VAL A 268 8.28 -4.44 -19.34
CA VAL A 268 9.07 -3.21 -19.34
C VAL A 268 8.96 -2.52 -17.98
N GLY A 269 10.00 -1.79 -17.59
CA GLY A 269 9.93 -0.87 -16.46
C GLY A 269 10.79 0.36 -16.70
N ALA A 270 10.34 1.52 -16.23
CA ALA A 270 11.02 2.79 -16.45
C ALA A 270 10.68 3.83 -15.39
N ASN A 271 11.61 4.74 -15.11
CA ASN A 271 11.32 5.94 -14.34
C ASN A 271 10.41 6.86 -15.17
N VAL A 272 9.46 7.52 -14.52
CA VAL A 272 8.54 8.47 -15.15
C VAL A 272 9.23 9.83 -15.25
N GLY A 273 9.15 10.48 -16.41
CA GLY A 273 9.78 11.78 -16.63
C GLY A 273 9.20 12.53 -17.82
N VAL A 274 9.47 13.83 -17.88
CA VAL A 274 9.06 14.70 -18.99
C VAL A 274 10.32 15.41 -19.51
N LYS A 275 10.54 15.39 -20.82
CA LYS A 275 11.67 16.09 -21.48
C LYS A 275 13.06 15.75 -20.92
N GLY A 276 13.27 14.49 -20.51
CA GLY A 276 14.57 14.00 -20.02
C GLY A 276 14.81 14.19 -18.52
N SER A 277 13.91 14.83 -17.78
CA SER A 277 13.98 14.92 -16.31
C SER A 277 13.00 13.94 -15.66
N PHE A 278 13.48 13.12 -14.74
CA PHE A 278 12.64 12.21 -13.97
C PHE A 278 11.82 12.96 -12.92
N GLN A 279 10.63 12.45 -12.65
CA GLN A 279 9.80 12.90 -11.53
C GLN A 279 10.37 12.27 -10.26
N GLU A 280 11.02 13.08 -9.43
CA GLU A 280 11.64 12.64 -8.18
C GLU A 280 11.39 13.64 -7.05
N THR A 281 11.54 13.16 -5.81
CA THR A 281 11.46 13.98 -4.62
C THR A 281 12.41 13.46 -3.55
N GLU A 282 13.03 14.36 -2.81
CA GLU A 282 13.91 14.02 -1.69
C GLU A 282 13.59 14.89 -0.49
N LEU A 283 13.34 14.25 0.66
CA LEU A 283 13.18 14.93 1.94
C LEU A 283 13.59 14.02 3.09
N CYS A 284 14.23 14.59 4.12
CA CYS A 284 14.65 13.86 5.33
C CYS A 284 15.47 12.58 5.02
N GLY A 285 16.32 12.61 3.98
CA GLY A 285 17.14 11.46 3.56
C GLY A 285 16.38 10.35 2.81
N ILE A 286 15.12 10.58 2.48
CA ILE A 286 14.28 9.70 1.65
C ILE A 286 14.22 10.28 0.24
N HIS A 287 14.95 9.66 -0.70
CA HIS A 287 14.87 9.97 -2.12
C HIS A 287 13.97 8.96 -2.84
N LEU A 288 12.89 9.46 -3.43
CA LEU A 288 11.90 8.68 -4.17
C LEU A 288 11.88 9.09 -5.64
N VAL A 289 11.83 8.10 -6.51
CA VAL A 289 11.73 8.29 -7.96
C VAL A 289 10.42 7.66 -8.44
N HIS A 290 9.62 8.40 -9.19
CA HIS A 290 8.39 7.90 -9.78
C HIS A 290 8.72 6.88 -10.87
N TYR A 291 8.07 5.73 -10.83
CA TYR A 291 8.45 4.56 -11.60
C TYR A 291 7.22 3.74 -12.01
N ARG A 292 7.28 3.14 -13.21
CA ARG A 292 6.27 2.23 -13.74
C ARG A 292 6.87 0.89 -14.11
N LEU A 293 6.13 -0.17 -13.84
CA LEU A 293 6.44 -1.55 -14.21
C LEU A 293 5.22 -2.19 -14.86
N VAL A 294 5.43 -2.87 -15.99
CA VAL A 294 4.42 -3.70 -16.62
C VAL A 294 4.80 -5.16 -16.47
N LEU A 295 3.93 -5.94 -15.84
CA LEU A 295 4.04 -7.40 -15.77
C LEU A 295 3.03 -8.05 -16.71
N ASP A 296 3.41 -9.22 -17.22
CA ASP A 296 2.64 -9.97 -18.19
C ASP A 296 1.50 -10.80 -17.60
N ILE A 297 1.42 -10.95 -16.27
CA ILE A 297 0.34 -11.72 -15.63
C ILE A 297 -0.64 -10.77 -14.92
N PHE A 298 -1.89 -10.80 -15.37
CA PHE A 298 -3.02 -10.19 -14.68
C PHE A 298 -3.78 -11.29 -13.91
N GLY A 299 -3.39 -11.51 -12.64
CA GLY A 299 -3.93 -12.57 -11.78
C GLY A 299 -5.00 -12.11 -10.80
N LEU A 300 -5.70 -13.06 -10.21
CA LEU A 300 -6.61 -12.86 -9.08
C LEU A 300 -5.80 -12.76 -7.78
N PRO A 301 -6.10 -11.83 -6.87
CA PRO A 301 -5.45 -11.81 -5.56
C PRO A 301 -5.80 -13.06 -4.76
N LEU A 302 -4.89 -13.52 -3.90
CA LEU A 302 -5.07 -14.72 -3.08
C LEU A 302 -6.35 -14.70 -2.23
N SER A 303 -6.79 -13.52 -1.76
CA SER A 303 -8.03 -13.33 -1.00
C SER A 303 -9.30 -13.68 -1.79
N LYS A 304 -9.23 -13.76 -3.12
CA LYS A 304 -10.31 -14.16 -4.02
C LYS A 304 -10.15 -15.59 -4.53
N ALA A 305 -9.32 -16.41 -3.89
CA ALA A 305 -9.18 -17.81 -4.27
C ALA A 305 -10.56 -18.53 -4.27
N PRO A 306 -10.86 -19.37 -5.26
CA PRO A 306 -12.17 -20.03 -5.36
C PRO A 306 -12.37 -21.14 -4.32
N SER A 307 -11.30 -21.63 -3.70
CA SER A 307 -11.34 -22.70 -2.69
C SER A 307 -10.09 -22.69 -1.82
N THR A 308 -10.14 -23.38 -0.67
CA THR A 308 -8.95 -23.62 0.17
C THR A 308 -7.87 -24.41 -0.55
N TYR A 309 -8.24 -25.26 -1.51
CA TYR A 309 -7.28 -25.95 -2.38
C TYR A 309 -6.52 -24.96 -3.28
N ALA A 310 -7.24 -24.09 -4.00
CA ALA A 310 -6.61 -23.08 -4.85
C ALA A 310 -5.75 -22.10 -4.04
N PHE A 311 -6.22 -21.70 -2.85
CA PHE A 311 -5.46 -20.87 -1.91
C PHE A 311 -4.14 -21.53 -1.49
N THR A 312 -4.20 -22.80 -1.06
CA THR A 312 -3.02 -23.54 -0.60
C THR A 312 -2.04 -23.82 -1.73
N ARG A 313 -2.55 -24.21 -2.92
CA ARG A 313 -1.73 -24.43 -4.12
C ARG A 313 -0.99 -23.16 -4.53
N ALA A 314 -1.66 -22.00 -4.45
CA ALA A 314 -1.02 -20.74 -4.81
C ALA A 314 0.15 -20.39 -3.87
N ILE A 315 -0.03 -20.62 -2.56
CA ILE A 315 1.04 -20.45 -1.56
C ILE A 315 2.18 -21.43 -1.82
N PHE A 316 1.88 -22.70 -2.14
CA PHE A 316 2.89 -23.69 -2.47
C PHE A 316 3.75 -23.28 -3.69
N HIS A 317 3.12 -22.78 -4.75
CA HIS A 317 3.84 -22.23 -5.91
C HIS A 317 4.66 -20.98 -5.55
N ALA A 318 4.16 -20.11 -4.68
CA ALA A 318 4.90 -18.95 -4.20
C ALA A 318 6.13 -19.33 -3.34
N ILE A 319 6.02 -20.35 -2.49
CA ILE A 319 7.16 -20.92 -1.75
C ILE A 319 8.18 -21.52 -2.72
N THR A 320 7.70 -22.19 -3.78
CA THR A 320 8.58 -22.73 -4.84
C THR A 320 9.35 -21.63 -5.56
N ALA A 321 8.68 -20.53 -5.92
CA ALA A 321 9.32 -19.34 -6.50
C ALA A 321 10.37 -18.74 -5.54
N HIS A 322 10.05 -18.65 -4.25
CA HIS A 322 10.94 -18.13 -3.22
C HIS A 322 12.20 -18.99 -3.04
N ARG A 323 12.04 -20.32 -2.94
CA ARG A 323 13.14 -21.29 -2.90
C ARG A 323 14.03 -21.13 -4.12
N ASP A 324 13.44 -21.16 -5.31
CA ASP A 324 14.15 -20.99 -6.57
C ASP A 324 14.93 -19.67 -6.62
N ALA A 325 14.35 -18.56 -6.16
CA ALA A 325 15.01 -17.27 -6.09
C ALA A 325 16.22 -17.27 -5.14
N CYS A 326 16.07 -17.91 -3.97
CA CYS A 326 17.16 -18.04 -3.00
C CYS A 326 18.29 -18.92 -3.56
N ASP A 327 17.95 -20.08 -4.13
CA ASP A 327 18.94 -21.07 -4.55
C ASP A 327 19.64 -20.67 -5.85
N LYS A 328 18.86 -20.29 -6.86
CA LYS A 328 19.31 -20.05 -8.24
C LYS A 328 19.75 -18.60 -8.48
N ALA A 329 19.06 -17.63 -7.87
CA ALA A 329 19.31 -16.20 -8.12
C ALA A 329 20.00 -15.47 -6.95
N LYS A 330 20.17 -16.14 -5.80
CA LYS A 330 20.71 -15.57 -4.55
C LYS A 330 19.96 -14.31 -4.11
N LEU A 331 18.63 -14.32 -4.26
CA LEU A 331 17.76 -13.21 -3.89
C LEU A 331 16.75 -13.64 -2.82
N LEU A 332 16.64 -12.83 -1.77
CA LEU A 332 15.61 -12.91 -0.73
C LEU A 332 14.49 -11.92 -1.05
N HIS A 333 13.22 -12.29 -0.81
CA HIS A 333 12.07 -11.45 -1.17
C HIS A 333 11.80 -10.34 -0.15
N ARG A 334 11.80 -10.67 1.15
CA ARG A 334 11.64 -9.75 2.28
C ARG A 334 10.28 -9.04 2.43
N ASP A 335 9.26 -9.46 1.71
CA ASP A 335 7.92 -8.87 1.79
C ASP A 335 6.82 -9.88 1.47
N ILE A 336 6.95 -11.08 2.03
CA ILE A 336 5.93 -12.11 1.84
C ILE A 336 4.63 -11.67 2.54
N SER A 337 3.55 -11.60 1.77
CA SER A 337 2.22 -11.26 2.26
C SER A 337 1.15 -11.89 1.37
N SER A 338 -0.08 -11.97 1.86
CA SER A 338 -1.22 -12.43 1.05
C SER A 338 -1.49 -11.53 -0.16
N GLY A 339 -1.10 -10.25 -0.10
CA GLY A 339 -1.22 -9.28 -1.20
C GLY A 339 -0.19 -9.47 -2.30
N ASN A 340 0.91 -10.17 -2.02
CA ASN A 340 2.01 -10.41 -2.95
C ASN A 340 1.96 -11.80 -3.60
N ILE A 341 0.85 -12.52 -3.44
CA ILE A 341 0.58 -13.81 -4.08
C ILE A 341 -0.68 -13.68 -4.93
N ILE A 342 -0.57 -14.00 -6.21
CA ILE A 342 -1.69 -13.99 -7.16
C ILE A 342 -1.91 -15.36 -7.77
N ILE A 343 -3.14 -15.60 -8.25
CA ILE A 343 -3.57 -16.82 -8.92
C ILE A 343 -3.83 -16.49 -10.39
N HIS A 344 -3.20 -17.22 -11.29
CA HIS A 344 -3.45 -17.09 -12.72
C HIS A 344 -3.50 -18.49 -13.35
N GLU A 345 -4.57 -18.77 -14.09
CA GLU A 345 -4.80 -20.07 -14.77
C GLU A 345 -4.66 -21.31 -13.86
N GLY A 346 -5.00 -21.16 -12.57
CA GLY A 346 -4.94 -22.24 -11.57
C GLY A 346 -3.62 -22.35 -10.82
N ASP A 347 -2.61 -21.56 -11.19
CA ASP A 347 -1.30 -21.54 -10.56
C ASP A 347 -1.06 -20.29 -9.72
N GLY A 348 -0.29 -20.43 -8.64
CA GLY A 348 0.21 -19.29 -7.86
C GLY A 348 1.44 -18.64 -8.47
N TYR A 349 1.55 -17.34 -8.26
CA TYR A 349 2.71 -16.53 -8.65
C TYR A 349 3.08 -15.55 -7.54
N LEU A 350 4.37 -15.41 -7.26
CA LEU A 350 4.93 -14.46 -6.30
C LEU A 350 5.32 -13.14 -6.99
N ILE A 351 4.84 -12.02 -6.45
CA ILE A 351 5.00 -10.67 -7.03
C ILE A 351 5.56 -9.67 -6.01
N ASP A 352 5.84 -8.43 -6.46
CA ASP A 352 6.34 -7.31 -5.65
C ASP A 352 7.79 -7.53 -5.11
N TRP A 353 8.72 -7.80 -6.03
CA TRP A 353 10.14 -8.01 -5.73
C TRP A 353 10.93 -6.72 -5.51
N GLU A 354 10.27 -5.58 -5.25
CA GLU A 354 10.95 -4.29 -5.05
C GLU A 354 11.85 -4.26 -3.79
N ARG A 355 11.48 -5.08 -2.78
CA ARG A 355 12.18 -5.17 -1.49
C ARG A 355 13.27 -6.24 -1.51
N ALA A 356 13.41 -6.91 -2.65
CA ALA A 356 14.34 -8.01 -2.79
C ALA A 356 15.77 -7.55 -2.54
N LYS A 357 16.54 -8.43 -1.93
CA LYS A 357 17.95 -8.17 -1.60
C LYS A 357 18.78 -9.39 -1.90
N SER A 358 20.01 -9.17 -2.34
CA SER A 358 20.98 -10.25 -2.50
C SER A 358 21.27 -10.91 -1.15
N LEU A 359 21.31 -12.25 -1.12
CA LEU A 359 21.75 -13.02 0.04
C LEU A 359 23.22 -12.78 0.39
N ASP A 360 24.02 -12.29 -0.56
CA ASP A 360 25.42 -11.93 -0.34
C ASP A 360 25.56 -10.53 0.28
N ASP A 361 24.52 -9.70 0.22
CA ASP A 361 24.50 -8.37 0.82
C ASP A 361 24.15 -8.46 2.33
N LYS A 362 25.20 -8.41 3.15
CA LYS A 362 25.11 -8.45 4.61
C LYS A 362 24.92 -7.07 5.26
N GLU A 363 24.80 -5.98 4.50
CA GLU A 363 24.68 -4.64 5.07
C GLU A 363 23.31 -4.46 5.73
N ILE A 364 23.30 -4.10 7.02
CA ILE A 364 22.06 -3.75 7.72
C ILE A 364 21.66 -2.33 7.31
N ARG A 365 20.63 -2.22 6.48
CA ARG A 365 20.05 -0.93 6.09
C ARG A 365 19.07 -0.42 7.17
N ALA A 366 18.88 0.89 7.28
CA ALA A 366 17.86 1.47 8.17
C ALA A 366 16.43 0.94 7.89
N ASN A 367 16.23 0.39 6.68
CA ASN A 367 15.02 -0.26 6.21
C ASN A 367 15.11 -1.80 6.28
N GLU A 368 15.80 -2.40 7.25
CA GLU A 368 15.83 -3.87 7.40
C GLU A 368 14.48 -4.44 7.87
N GLY A 369 13.84 -3.80 8.85
CA GLY A 369 12.53 -4.17 9.44
C GLY A 369 11.32 -3.84 8.58
N THR A 370 11.52 -3.76 7.28
CA THR A 370 10.47 -3.47 6.33
C THR A 370 9.85 -4.75 5.79
N GLY A 371 8.54 -4.78 5.76
CA GLY A 371 7.70 -5.84 5.24
C GLY A 371 6.29 -5.56 5.69
N THR A 372 5.33 -6.35 5.24
CA THR A 372 3.96 -6.26 5.76
C THR A 372 3.95 -6.74 7.21
N TRP A 373 3.75 -5.82 8.17
CA TRP A 373 3.95 -6.08 9.61
C TRP A 373 3.13 -7.27 10.10
N GLN A 374 1.92 -7.45 9.54
CA GLN A 374 1.02 -8.58 9.74
C GLN A 374 1.68 -9.95 9.49
N PHE A 375 2.66 -10.04 8.59
CA PHE A 375 3.29 -11.31 8.21
C PHE A 375 4.76 -11.41 8.61
N LEU A 376 5.36 -10.35 9.17
CA LEU A 376 6.78 -10.35 9.54
C LEU A 376 7.13 -11.47 10.56
N SER A 377 8.36 -11.99 10.60
CA SER A 377 8.72 -12.97 11.64
C SER A 377 8.69 -12.35 13.04
N ILE A 378 8.42 -13.15 14.08
CA ILE A 378 8.49 -12.72 15.50
C ILE A 378 9.87 -12.10 15.80
N ARG A 379 10.92 -12.72 15.25
CA ARG A 379 12.30 -12.24 15.39
C ARG A 379 12.48 -10.81 14.87
N LEU A 380 11.97 -10.51 13.67
CA LEU A 380 12.06 -9.18 13.07
C LEU A 380 11.08 -8.18 13.71
N LEU A 381 9.93 -8.62 14.20
CA LEU A 381 9.02 -7.77 14.97
C LEU A 381 9.66 -7.27 16.27
N ARG A 382 10.35 -8.16 17.01
CA ARG A 382 11.03 -7.81 18.27
C ARG A 382 12.24 -6.91 18.03
N ASN A 383 12.96 -7.11 16.93
CA ASN A 383 14.09 -6.27 16.57
C ASN A 383 14.12 -5.99 15.05
N PRO A 384 13.51 -4.87 14.62
CA PRO A 384 13.47 -4.45 13.22
C PRO A 384 14.84 -4.12 12.61
N ARG A 385 15.92 -4.13 13.38
CA ARG A 385 17.29 -3.86 12.90
C ARG A 385 18.06 -5.12 12.55
N LEU A 386 17.50 -6.31 12.79
CA LEU A 386 18.17 -7.54 12.42
C LEU A 386 18.13 -7.74 10.90
N LEU A 387 19.19 -8.36 10.37
CA LEU A 387 19.22 -8.79 8.97
C LEU A 387 18.05 -9.74 8.69
N HIS A 388 17.29 -9.48 7.62
CA HIS A 388 16.25 -10.38 7.15
C HIS A 388 16.90 -11.65 6.53
N LEU A 389 16.45 -12.83 6.95
CA LEU A 389 16.97 -14.13 6.53
C LEU A 389 15.89 -14.96 5.81
N ILE A 390 16.31 -16.02 5.11
CA ILE A 390 15.41 -16.99 4.45
C ILE A 390 14.33 -17.50 5.41
N ARG A 391 14.71 -17.85 6.65
CA ARG A 391 13.76 -18.35 7.66
C ARG A 391 12.64 -17.37 8.00
N ASP A 392 12.87 -16.05 7.88
CA ASP A 392 11.86 -15.06 8.20
C ASP A 392 10.81 -14.94 7.09
N ASP A 393 11.23 -15.01 5.81
CA ASP A 393 10.29 -15.12 4.68
C ASP A 393 9.47 -16.43 4.76
N LEU A 394 10.10 -17.54 5.18
CA LEU A 394 9.40 -18.82 5.41
C LEU A 394 8.37 -18.73 6.55
N GLU A 395 8.73 -18.10 7.67
CA GLU A 395 7.79 -17.83 8.77
C GLU A 395 6.63 -16.94 8.30
N SER A 396 6.91 -15.98 7.42
CA SER A 396 5.89 -15.12 6.82
C SER A 396 4.86 -15.89 5.99
N PHE A 397 5.28 -16.89 5.21
CA PHE A 397 4.35 -17.78 4.49
C PHE A 397 3.42 -18.53 5.46
N ILE A 398 3.92 -18.95 6.62
CA ILE A 398 3.12 -19.61 7.65
C ILE A 398 2.04 -18.66 8.16
N TYR A 399 2.38 -17.40 8.44
CA TYR A 399 1.41 -16.40 8.83
C TYR A 399 0.37 -16.07 7.75
N VAL A 400 0.73 -16.15 6.47
CA VAL A 400 -0.24 -16.05 5.37
C VAL A 400 -1.27 -17.18 5.41
N VAL A 401 -0.82 -18.43 5.65
CA VAL A 401 -1.72 -19.59 5.77
C VAL A 401 -2.64 -19.45 6.99
N ILE A 402 -2.08 -19.06 8.14
CA ILE A 402 -2.83 -18.86 9.39
C ILE A 402 -3.89 -17.76 9.22
N HIS A 403 -3.50 -16.63 8.64
CA HIS A 403 -4.43 -15.54 8.35
C HIS A 403 -5.57 -16.03 7.45
N GLY A 404 -5.25 -16.81 6.40
CA GLY A 404 -6.24 -17.46 5.54
C GLY A 404 -7.20 -18.38 6.30
N ALA A 405 -6.74 -19.11 7.33
CA ALA A 405 -7.60 -19.94 8.18
C ALA A 405 -8.63 -19.14 8.98
N ILE A 406 -8.28 -17.92 9.38
CA ILE A 406 -9.14 -17.04 10.17
C ILE A 406 -10.10 -16.25 9.27
N SER A 407 -9.59 -15.70 8.17
CA SER A 407 -10.28 -14.71 7.35
C SER A 407 -10.97 -15.27 6.11
N PHE A 408 -10.46 -16.37 5.54
CA PHE A 408 -10.90 -16.90 4.25
C PHE A 408 -11.59 -18.27 4.40
N ALA A 409 -10.99 -19.20 5.14
CA ALA A 409 -11.54 -20.54 5.28
C ALA A 409 -12.81 -20.54 6.15
N GLN A 410 -13.81 -21.35 5.76
CA GLN A 410 -15.00 -21.52 6.58
C GLN A 410 -14.63 -22.19 7.91
N ASN A 411 -14.93 -21.51 9.01
CA ASN A 411 -14.58 -21.86 10.36
C ASN A 411 -15.74 -21.57 11.33
N ASN A 412 -15.68 -22.13 12.54
CA ASN A 412 -16.71 -21.99 13.57
C ASN A 412 -16.50 -20.77 14.49
N MET A 413 -15.66 -19.80 14.10
CA MET A 413 -15.37 -18.64 14.95
C MET A 413 -16.59 -17.71 15.00
N THR A 414 -16.91 -17.23 16.21
CA THR A 414 -17.85 -16.11 16.36
C THR A 414 -17.28 -14.84 15.72
N PRO A 415 -18.11 -13.88 15.29
CA PRO A 415 -17.61 -12.59 14.77
C PRO A 415 -16.64 -11.89 15.73
N SER A 416 -16.94 -11.89 17.03
CA SER A 416 -16.06 -11.32 18.07
C SER A 416 -14.74 -12.07 18.19
N GLY A 417 -14.76 -13.41 18.12
CA GLY A 417 -13.55 -14.23 18.10
C GLY A 417 -12.71 -13.93 16.87
N ARG A 418 -13.32 -13.90 15.68
CA ARG A 418 -12.62 -13.55 14.44
C ARG A 418 -11.99 -12.16 14.51
N LEU A 419 -12.73 -11.16 15.00
CA LEU A 419 -12.22 -9.81 15.17
C LEU A 419 -11.04 -9.76 16.16
N PHE A 420 -11.13 -10.48 17.28
CA PHE A 420 -10.03 -10.60 18.23
C PHE A 420 -8.77 -11.15 17.56
N PHE A 421 -8.88 -12.25 16.82
CA PHE A 421 -7.73 -12.85 16.14
C PHE A 421 -7.18 -12.00 15.01
N LEU A 422 -8.02 -11.32 14.23
CA LEU A 422 -7.55 -10.38 13.19
C LEU A 422 -6.80 -9.21 13.82
N ARG A 423 -7.30 -8.68 14.94
CA ARG A 423 -6.62 -7.61 15.68
C ARG A 423 -5.22 -8.03 16.14
N LEU A 424 -4.98 -9.31 16.47
CA LEU A 424 -3.63 -9.80 16.80
C LEU A 424 -2.61 -9.58 15.67
N PHE A 425 -3.07 -9.56 14.41
CA PHE A 425 -2.22 -9.25 13.26
C PHE A 425 -2.02 -7.74 13.05
N GLU A 426 -2.87 -6.89 13.64
CA GLU A 426 -2.94 -5.44 13.39
C GLU A 426 -2.18 -4.57 14.41
N HIS A 427 -1.56 -5.12 15.46
CA HIS A 427 -0.81 -4.35 16.47
C HIS A 427 0.64 -4.11 16.05
N SER A 428 1.20 -2.96 16.42
CA SER A 428 2.58 -2.58 16.08
C SER A 428 3.54 -2.96 17.21
N GLU A 429 4.52 -3.80 16.88
CA GLU A 429 5.73 -4.12 17.65
C GLU A 429 5.56 -5.18 18.76
N ASN A 430 5.66 -4.83 20.05
CA ASN A 430 5.82 -5.80 21.14
C ASN A 430 4.57 -6.68 21.35
N GLU A 431 3.39 -6.06 21.34
CA GLU A 431 2.11 -6.77 21.48
C GLU A 431 1.87 -7.73 20.32
N ALA A 432 2.30 -7.40 19.09
CA ALA A 432 2.17 -8.30 17.95
C ALA A 432 3.06 -9.54 18.06
N SER A 433 4.28 -9.39 18.59
CA SER A 433 5.15 -10.54 18.81
C SER A 433 4.56 -11.51 19.86
N SER A 434 4.04 -10.97 20.97
CA SER A 434 3.34 -11.74 22.01
C SER A 434 2.02 -12.34 21.50
N ALA A 435 1.29 -11.59 20.66
CA ALA A 435 0.06 -12.04 20.02
C ALA A 435 0.27 -13.18 19.01
N ARG A 436 1.40 -13.21 18.29
CA ARG A 436 1.74 -14.33 17.41
C ARG A 436 2.12 -15.58 18.16
N LEU A 437 2.78 -15.45 19.31
CA LEU A 437 3.04 -16.58 20.20
C LEU A 437 1.72 -17.17 20.74
N LEU A 438 0.74 -16.33 21.06
CA LEU A 438 -0.62 -16.75 21.44
C LEU A 438 -1.34 -17.53 20.32
N LEU A 439 -1.19 -17.10 19.06
CA LEU A 439 -1.79 -17.77 17.90
C LEU A 439 -1.26 -19.21 17.75
N VAL A 440 0.04 -19.42 17.94
CA VAL A 440 0.67 -20.76 17.86
C VAL A 440 0.00 -21.74 18.84
N ASP A 441 -0.34 -21.31 20.06
CA ASP A 441 -1.03 -22.18 21.02
C ASP A 441 -2.56 -22.25 20.81
N GLY A 442 -3.19 -21.19 20.29
CA GLY A 442 -4.65 -21.11 20.10
C GLY A 442 -5.17 -21.81 18.84
N LEU A 443 -4.39 -21.84 17.76
CA LEU A 443 -4.80 -22.39 16.46
C LEU A 443 -5.01 -23.90 16.49
N ALA A 444 -4.39 -24.62 17.43
CA ALA A 444 -4.66 -26.04 17.68
C ALA A 444 -6.16 -26.31 17.99
N ARG A 445 -6.89 -25.30 18.47
CA ARG A 445 -8.31 -25.38 18.86
C ARG A 445 -9.28 -24.98 17.73
N LEU A 446 -8.78 -24.46 16.60
CA LEU A 446 -9.62 -23.98 15.50
C LEU A 446 -10.26 -25.16 14.75
N LYS A 447 -11.60 -25.22 14.68
CA LYS A 447 -12.30 -26.17 13.81
C LYS A 447 -12.49 -25.55 12.43
N LEU A 448 -11.68 -25.99 11.49
CA LEU A 448 -11.83 -25.69 10.06
C LEU A 448 -12.75 -26.71 9.40
N SER A 449 -13.56 -26.25 8.45
CA SER A 449 -14.50 -27.07 7.67
C SER A 449 -13.82 -28.17 6.84
N THR A 450 -12.56 -27.96 6.44
CA THR A 450 -11.79 -28.93 5.65
C THR A 450 -10.67 -29.56 6.50
N SER A 451 -10.66 -30.89 6.59
CA SER A 451 -9.68 -31.64 7.39
C SER A 451 -8.24 -31.42 6.90
N HIS A 452 -8.03 -31.40 5.58
CA HIS A 452 -6.72 -31.20 4.98
C HIS A 452 -6.11 -29.83 5.31
N PHE A 453 -6.90 -28.76 5.20
CA PHE A 453 -6.42 -27.41 5.53
C PHE A 453 -6.17 -27.27 7.04
N ARG A 454 -6.99 -27.94 7.86
CA ARG A 454 -6.76 -28.03 9.31
C ARG A 454 -5.44 -28.70 9.65
N MET A 455 -5.16 -29.85 9.03
CA MET A 455 -3.90 -30.57 9.23
C MET A 455 -2.72 -29.69 8.83
N LEU A 456 -2.79 -29.03 7.66
CA LEU A 456 -1.72 -28.13 7.21
C LEU A 456 -1.43 -27.02 8.24
N VAL A 457 -2.47 -26.32 8.72
CA VAL A 457 -2.29 -25.27 9.73
C VAL A 457 -1.63 -25.83 11.00
N HIS A 458 -2.08 -27.01 11.46
CA HIS A 458 -1.53 -27.64 12.64
C HIS A 458 -0.04 -28.02 12.48
N GLU A 459 0.34 -28.56 11.33
CA GLU A 459 1.74 -28.90 11.03
C GLU A 459 2.62 -27.65 10.90
N LEU A 460 2.14 -26.59 10.25
CA LEU A 460 2.93 -25.35 10.16
C LEU A 460 3.14 -24.70 11.53
N VAL A 461 2.13 -24.76 12.40
CA VAL A 461 2.23 -24.30 13.78
C VAL A 461 3.23 -25.14 14.58
N SER A 462 3.27 -26.46 14.39
CA SER A 462 4.21 -27.36 15.08
C SER A 462 5.67 -27.08 14.68
N LEU A 463 5.93 -26.55 13.49
CA LEU A 463 7.26 -26.15 13.03
C LEU A 463 7.75 -24.83 13.65
N VAL A 464 6.86 -23.86 13.83
CA VAL A 464 7.23 -22.54 14.38
C VAL A 464 7.35 -22.58 15.89
N ARG A 465 6.48 -23.34 16.56
CA ARG A 465 6.39 -23.37 18.03
C ARG A 465 7.73 -23.58 18.72
N PRO A 466 8.56 -24.58 18.38
CA PRO A 466 9.80 -24.87 19.08
C PRO A 466 10.83 -23.74 19.00
N LEU A 467 10.75 -22.89 17.98
CA LEU A 467 11.67 -21.75 17.82
C LEU A 467 11.53 -20.71 18.94
N TYR A 468 10.42 -20.75 19.69
CA TYR A 468 10.06 -19.73 20.67
C TYR A 468 9.60 -20.30 22.03
N LEU A 469 9.80 -21.60 22.30
CA LEU A 469 9.33 -22.28 23.53
C LEU A 469 10.11 -21.91 24.80
N ASP A 470 11.39 -21.55 24.70
CA ASP A 470 12.27 -21.28 25.86
C ASP A 470 12.22 -19.81 26.34
N GLU A 471 11.21 -19.06 25.91
CA GLU A 471 11.10 -17.62 26.17
C GLU A 471 10.31 -17.33 27.46
N PRO A 472 10.89 -16.62 28.45
CA PRO A 472 10.38 -16.52 29.82
C PRO A 472 9.07 -15.73 30.00
N ASP A 473 8.56 -15.05 28.96
CA ASP A 473 7.41 -14.13 29.05
C ASP A 473 6.03 -14.80 28.83
N ILE A 474 5.98 -16.12 28.65
CA ILE A 474 4.82 -16.77 28.00
C ILE A 474 3.81 -17.40 29.00
N SER A 475 4.13 -17.57 30.28
CA SER A 475 3.31 -18.47 31.12
C SER A 475 2.07 -17.85 31.81
N SER A 476 2.02 -16.54 32.13
CA SER A 476 0.91 -15.99 32.92
C SER A 476 -0.20 -15.36 32.06
N PHE A 477 0.15 -14.48 31.13
CA PHE A 477 -0.83 -13.76 30.28
C PHE A 477 -1.59 -14.68 29.30
N VAL A 478 -0.92 -15.72 28.80
CA VAL A 478 -1.48 -16.68 27.84
C VAL A 478 -2.56 -17.57 28.44
N LYS A 479 -2.39 -17.96 29.71
CA LYS A 479 -3.33 -18.86 30.40
C LYS A 479 -4.68 -18.19 30.65
N ASP A 480 -4.67 -16.94 31.11
CA ASP A 480 -5.90 -16.24 31.45
C ASP A 480 -6.73 -15.83 30.21
N LEU A 481 -6.06 -15.49 29.10
CA LEU A 481 -6.71 -15.06 27.85
C LEU A 481 -7.29 -16.23 27.03
N MET A 482 -6.61 -17.39 27.03
CA MET A 482 -7.06 -18.62 26.35
C MET A 482 -8.32 -19.22 27.00
N ILE A 483 -8.46 -19.07 28.31
CA ILE A 483 -9.62 -19.58 29.08
C ILE A 483 -10.88 -18.78 28.78
N SER A 484 -10.77 -17.47 28.49
CA SER A 484 -11.94 -16.62 28.24
C SER A 484 -12.47 -16.67 26.79
N ALA A 485 -11.63 -17.03 25.80
CA ALA A 485 -11.96 -16.87 24.38
C ALA A 485 -12.36 -18.16 23.65
N MET A 486 -11.93 -19.35 24.12
CA MET A 486 -12.15 -20.63 23.42
C MET A 486 -12.30 -21.80 24.40
N PRO A 487 -13.53 -22.32 24.63
CA PRO A 487 -13.71 -23.50 25.47
C PRO A 487 -13.05 -24.75 24.84
N ALA A 488 -12.57 -25.65 25.68
CA ALA A 488 -11.86 -26.87 25.26
C ALA A 488 -12.78 -27.80 24.43
N PRO A 489 -12.26 -28.47 23.37
CA PRO A 489 -13.04 -29.46 22.65
C PRO A 489 -13.23 -30.73 23.50
N PRO A 490 -14.40 -31.40 23.40
CA PRO A 490 -14.70 -32.61 24.17
C PRO A 490 -13.85 -33.83 23.79
N ASP A 491 -13.26 -33.87 22.59
CA ASP A 491 -12.56 -35.05 22.09
C ASP A 491 -11.16 -34.70 21.56
N ALA A 492 -10.13 -34.98 22.36
CA ALA A 492 -8.75 -34.98 21.92
C ALA A 492 -8.45 -36.31 21.22
N ILE A 493 -8.35 -36.29 19.88
CA ILE A 493 -7.95 -37.46 19.11
C ILE A 493 -6.43 -37.45 18.90
N GLN A 494 -5.74 -38.49 19.36
CA GLN A 494 -4.34 -38.76 19.05
C GLN A 494 -4.21 -39.42 17.68
N PHE A 495 -3.27 -38.98 16.84
CA PHE A 495 -2.97 -39.57 15.53
C PHE A 495 -1.44 -39.73 15.32
N PRO A 496 -1.02 -40.68 14.45
CA PRO A 496 0.29 -41.28 14.54
C PRO A 496 1.43 -40.42 13.96
N PRO A 497 2.69 -40.63 14.42
CA PRO A 497 3.83 -39.74 14.18
C PRO A 497 4.34 -39.65 12.72
N ASP A 498 3.91 -40.55 11.84
CA ASP A 498 4.63 -40.83 10.59
C ASP A 498 4.13 -40.06 9.35
N ALA A 499 3.14 -39.17 9.50
CA ALA A 499 2.67 -38.31 8.40
C ALA A 499 3.69 -37.21 8.03
N VAL A 500 4.47 -36.75 9.03
CA VAL A 500 5.46 -35.68 8.93
C VAL A 500 6.65 -36.10 8.07
N GLN A 501 7.10 -37.35 8.17
CA GLN A 501 8.25 -37.86 7.41
C GLN A 501 7.98 -37.89 5.89
N LYS A 502 6.74 -38.14 5.45
CA LYS A 502 6.39 -38.22 4.02
C LYS A 502 6.33 -36.86 3.33
N ILE A 503 5.97 -35.79 4.06
CA ILE A 503 5.94 -34.43 3.53
C ILE A 503 7.38 -33.86 3.48
N PHE A 504 8.23 -34.16 4.45
CA PHE A 504 9.62 -33.70 4.47
C PHE A 504 10.54 -34.44 3.50
N THR A 505 10.33 -35.74 3.26
CA THR A 505 11.14 -36.50 2.28
C THR A 505 10.83 -36.08 0.82
N GLN A 506 9.74 -35.36 0.57
CA GLN A 506 9.41 -34.80 -0.76
C GLN A 506 9.73 -33.29 -0.90
N LEU A 507 10.23 -32.64 0.15
CA LEU A 507 10.67 -31.23 0.13
C LEU A 507 12.20 -31.07 0.22
N HIS A 508 12.93 -32.17 0.37
CA HIS A 508 14.40 -32.21 0.40
C HIS A 508 15.02 -32.87 -0.86
N ASP A 509 14.20 -33.30 -1.81
CA ASP A 509 14.56 -33.54 -3.22
C ASP A 509 13.80 -32.53 -4.10
#